data_AF-A0A927TAR0-F1
#
_entry.id   AF-A0A927TAR0-F1
#
_cell.length_a   1.000
_cell.length_b   1.000
_cell.length_c   1.000
_cell.angle_alpha   90.00
_cell.angle_beta   90.00
_cell.angle_gamma   90.00
#
_symmetry.space_group_name_H-M   'P 1'
#
loop_
_entity.id
_entity.type
_entity.pdbx_description
1 polymer ?
#
loop_
_entity_poly.entity_id
_entity_poly.type
_entity_poly.pdbx_seq_one_letter_code
_entity_poly.pdbx_strand_id
1 'polypeptide(L)'
;MFDLNEILLDLNYIKKEPLSGSSEGVRYLMEKYVKVEGEGEEKKEETCMRVTLWPEPYGYHRTPEEQKIRECFSLDQDGIKEAVEWMNSNFECVKNMNID
;
A
#
# COMPACT_ATOMS: atom_id res chain seq x y z
N MET A 1 6.13 1.24 -13.56
CA MET A 1 5.40 0.05 -13.02
C MET A 1 6.26 -0.61 -11.95
N PHE A 2 5.65 -1.19 -10.93
CA PHE A 2 6.32 -1.81 -9.79
C PHE A 2 6.78 -3.23 -10.14
N ASP A 3 8.03 -3.56 -9.80
CA ASP A 3 8.64 -4.87 -10.05
C ASP A 3 8.36 -5.83 -8.89
N LEU A 4 7.85 -7.02 -9.22
CA LEU A 4 7.50 -8.04 -8.23
C LEU A 4 8.72 -8.59 -7.47
N ASN A 5 9.84 -8.81 -8.17
CA ASN A 5 11.01 -9.44 -7.57
C ASN A 5 11.69 -8.48 -6.60
N GLU A 6 11.75 -7.19 -6.93
CA GLU A 6 12.26 -6.16 -6.01
C GLU A 6 11.48 -6.16 -4.70
N ILE A 7 10.15 -6.11 -4.76
CA ILE A 7 9.29 -6.05 -3.56
C ILE A 7 9.31 -7.36 -2.77
N LEU A 8 9.42 -8.53 -3.43
CA LEU A 8 9.51 -9.82 -2.74
C LEU A 8 10.72 -9.93 -1.82
N LEU A 9 11.84 -9.27 -2.15
CA LEU A 9 13.04 -9.26 -1.31
C LEU A 9 12.80 -8.55 0.03
N ASP A 10 11.83 -7.62 0.06
CA ASP A 10 11.52 -6.79 1.23
C ASP A 10 10.43 -7.36 2.13
N LEU A 11 9.85 -8.53 1.83
CA LEU A 11 8.77 -9.10 2.65
C LEU A 11 9.13 -9.21 4.15
N ASN A 12 10.37 -9.63 4.47
CA ASN A 12 10.82 -9.73 5.86
C ASN A 12 11.06 -8.36 6.51
N TYR A 13 11.32 -7.33 5.71
CA TYR A 13 11.43 -5.95 6.15
C TYR A 13 10.04 -5.38 6.44
N ILE A 14 9.07 -5.52 5.52
CA ILE A 14 7.68 -5.04 5.66
C ILE A 14 7.01 -5.61 6.94
N LYS A 15 7.35 -6.84 7.33
CA LYS A 15 6.87 -7.46 8.57
C LYS A 15 7.30 -6.73 9.86
N LYS A 16 8.33 -5.88 9.77
CA LYS A 16 8.97 -5.19 10.90
C LYS A 16 8.83 -3.68 10.80
N GLU A 17 9.08 -3.12 9.62
CA GLU A 17 9.17 -1.68 9.36
C GLU A 17 8.39 -1.31 8.08
N PRO A 18 7.81 -0.10 8.00
CA PRO A 18 7.18 0.37 6.77
C PRO A 18 8.19 0.51 5.62
N LEU A 19 7.84 -0.03 4.46
CA LEU A 19 8.56 0.13 3.20
C LEU A 19 7.90 1.26 2.39
N SER A 20 8.65 2.28 2.00
CA SER A 20 8.16 3.36 1.14
C SER A 20 9.03 3.52 -0.09
N GLY A 21 8.42 3.91 -1.21
CA GLY A 21 9.14 4.21 -2.43
C GLY A 21 8.32 5.01 -3.44
N SER A 22 8.84 5.14 -4.64
CA SER A 22 8.18 5.85 -5.73
C SER A 22 8.56 5.28 -7.10
N SER A 23 7.66 5.39 -8.07
CA SER A 23 7.89 5.04 -9.47
C SER A 23 7.15 6.06 -10.35
N GLU A 24 7.88 6.77 -11.20
CA GLU A 24 7.38 7.65 -12.28
C GLU A 24 6.11 8.48 -11.95
N GLY A 25 6.12 9.23 -10.85
CA GLY A 25 5.00 10.09 -10.45
C GLY A 25 4.02 9.48 -9.44
N VAL A 26 4.20 8.21 -9.07
CA VAL A 26 3.41 7.53 -8.02
C VAL A 26 4.29 7.19 -6.83
N ARG A 27 3.82 7.44 -5.62
CA ARG A 27 4.42 7.04 -4.35
C ARG A 27 3.66 5.87 -3.75
N TYR A 28 4.37 5.04 -2.97
CA TYR A 28 3.76 3.95 -2.24
C TYR A 28 4.31 3.82 -0.81
N LEU A 29 3.48 3.21 0.04
CA LEU A 29 3.82 2.77 1.39
C LEU A 29 3.22 1.38 1.60
N MET A 30 4.06 0.41 1.96
CA MET A 30 3.66 -0.93 2.40
C MET A 30 4.00 -1.10 3.86
N GLU A 31 3.03 -1.46 4.68
CA GLU A 31 3.22 -1.60 6.12
C GLU A 31 2.40 -2.76 6.67
N LYS A 32 2.92 -3.41 7.71
CA LYS A 32 2.11 -4.32 8.53
C LYS A 32 0.97 -3.52 9.16
N TYR A 33 -0.26 -4.01 8.99
CA TYR A 33 -1.46 -3.36 9.47
C TYR A 33 -2.33 -4.37 10.24
N VAL A 34 -3.02 -3.90 11.28
CA VAL A 34 -4.03 -4.69 11.99
C VAL A 34 -5.39 -4.17 11.56
N LYS A 35 -6.06 -4.91 10.70
CA LYS A 35 -7.44 -4.63 10.31
C LYS A 35 -8.36 -5.03 11.45
N VAL A 36 -9.19 -4.10 11.89
CA VAL A 36 -10.19 -4.33 12.93
C VAL A 36 -11.56 -4.37 12.26
N GLU A 37 -12.28 -5.47 12.44
CA GLU A 37 -13.65 -5.63 11.97
C GLU A 37 -14.59 -5.89 13.16
N GLY A 38 -15.79 -5.32 13.09
CA GLY A 38 -16.76 -5.39 14.19
C GLY A 38 -16.44 -4.47 15.36
N GLU A 39 -17.36 -4.41 16.32
CA GLU A 39 -17.26 -3.60 17.53
C GLU A 39 -17.65 -4.42 18.77
N GLY A 40 -17.20 -4.01 19.95
CA GLY A 40 -17.54 -4.70 21.20
C GLY A 40 -17.03 -6.14 21.27
N GLU A 41 -17.91 -7.07 21.65
CA GLU A 41 -17.59 -8.50 21.81
C GLU A 41 -17.34 -9.22 20.47
N GLU A 42 -17.75 -8.64 19.34
CA GLU A 42 -17.54 -9.21 18.00
C GLU A 42 -16.26 -8.70 17.31
N LYS A 43 -15.46 -7.90 18.02
CA LYS A 43 -14.21 -7.33 17.50
C LYS A 43 -13.25 -8.44 17.08
N LYS A 44 -12.90 -8.47 15.79
CA LYS A 44 -11.86 -9.34 15.22
C LYS A 44 -10.69 -8.49 14.74
N GLU A 45 -9.49 -8.92 15.09
CA GLU A 45 -8.25 -8.29 14.65
C GLU A 45 -7.51 -9.26 13.72
N GLU A 46 -7.22 -8.80 12.50
CA GLU A 46 -6.48 -9.56 11.50
C GLU A 46 -5.21 -8.79 11.10
N THR A 47 -4.08 -9.47 11.10
CA THR A 47 -2.81 -8.88 10.63
C THR A 47 -2.70 -9.06 9.12
N CYS A 48 -2.50 -7.96 8.40
CA CYS A 48 -2.34 -7.92 6.95
C CYS A 48 -1.19 -6.98 6.55
N MET A 49 -0.91 -6.89 5.26
CA MET A 49 -0.10 -5.85 4.64
C MET A 49 -1.02 -4.80 4.05
N ARG A 50 -0.92 -3.55 4.49
CA ARG A 50 -1.63 -2.44 3.86
C ARG A 50 -0.70 -1.75 2.86
N VAL A 51 -1.19 -1.56 1.65
CA VAL A 51 -0.51 -0.76 0.62
C VAL A 51 -1.28 0.54 0.45
N THR A 52 -0.58 1.67 0.46
CA THR A 52 -1.14 2.98 0.11
C THR A 52 -0.45 3.51 -1.13
N LEU A 53 -1.20 4.01 -2.11
CA LEU A 53 -0.68 4.71 -3.30
C LEU A 53 -1.18 6.14 -3.36
N TRP A 54 -0.32 7.05 -3.82
CA TRP A 54 -0.68 8.45 -4.06
C TRP A 54 0.22 9.14 -5.10
N PRO A 55 -0.25 10.21 -5.74
CA PRO A 55 0.55 10.98 -6.70
C PRO A 55 1.63 11.85 -6.06
N GLU A 56 2.67 12.15 -6.84
CA GLU A 56 3.61 13.26 -6.61
C GLU A 56 2.94 14.64 -6.76
N PRO A 57 3.41 15.70 -6.06
CA PRO A 57 4.73 15.81 -5.44
C PRO A 57 4.77 15.56 -3.94
N TYR A 58 3.62 15.61 -3.26
CA TYR A 58 3.56 15.63 -1.80
C TYR A 58 3.93 14.28 -1.17
N GLY A 59 4.49 14.35 0.04
CA GLY A 59 4.71 13.17 0.88
C GLY A 59 3.42 12.73 1.57
N TYR A 60 3.41 11.51 2.11
CA TYR A 60 2.22 10.87 2.70
C TYR A 60 1.38 11.79 3.61
N HIS A 61 2.00 12.52 4.54
CA HIS A 61 1.28 13.37 5.49
C HIS A 61 0.68 14.65 4.87
N ARG A 62 1.17 15.09 3.70
CA ARG A 62 0.74 16.31 3.02
C ARG A 62 -0.22 16.05 1.87
N THR A 63 -0.25 14.83 1.35
CA THR A 63 -1.25 14.42 0.38
C THR A 63 -2.62 14.29 1.09
N PRO A 64 -3.69 14.91 0.57
CA PRO A 64 -5.06 14.69 1.02
C PRO A 64 -5.46 13.21 1.03
N GLU A 65 -6.43 12.84 1.86
CA GLU A 65 -6.85 11.44 2.02
C GLU A 65 -7.62 10.92 0.80
N GLU A 66 -8.38 11.79 0.16
CA GLU A 66 -9.10 11.56 -1.10
C GLU A 66 -8.18 11.26 -2.29
N GLN A 67 -6.88 11.59 -2.18
CA GLN A 67 -5.85 11.31 -3.17
C GLN A 67 -4.99 10.10 -2.80
N LYS A 68 -5.39 9.34 -1.78
CA LYS A 68 -4.76 8.08 -1.38
C LYS A 68 -5.73 6.94 -1.59
N ILE A 69 -5.27 5.93 -2.32
CA ILE A 69 -5.98 4.64 -2.36
C ILE A 69 -5.24 3.64 -1.49
N ARG A 70 -6.00 2.75 -0.85
CA ARG A 70 -5.46 1.75 0.06
C ARG A 70 -6.13 0.42 -0.16
N GLU A 71 -5.36 -0.64 -0.05
CA GLU A 71 -5.88 -2.00 -0.02
C GLU A 71 -5.05 -2.86 0.94
N CYS A 72 -5.68 -3.90 1.47
CA CYS A 72 -5.06 -4.88 2.38
C CYS A 72 -4.88 -6.24 1.70
N PHE A 73 -3.70 -6.81 1.84
CA PHE A 73 -3.32 -8.12 1.30
C PHE A 73 -2.76 -9.00 2.41
N SER A 74 -2.64 -10.31 2.18
CA SER A 74 -1.95 -11.18 3.13
C SER A 74 -0.48 -10.76 3.32
N LEU A 75 0.06 -10.93 4.53
CA LEU A 75 1.44 -10.57 4.85
C LEU A 75 2.41 -11.74 4.54
N ASP A 76 2.35 -12.23 3.31
CA ASP A 76 3.12 -13.35 2.76
C ASP A 76 3.48 -13.11 1.28
N GLN A 77 4.07 -14.11 0.62
CA GLN A 77 4.51 -13.97 -0.77
C GLN A 77 3.36 -13.82 -1.76
N ASP A 78 2.21 -14.44 -1.49
CA ASP A 78 1.06 -14.35 -2.41
C ASP A 78 0.40 -12.98 -2.28
N GLY A 79 0.29 -12.44 -1.06
CA GLY A 79 -0.18 -11.07 -0.86
C GLY A 79 0.74 -10.01 -1.47
N ILE A 80 2.05 -10.25 -1.57
CA ILE A 80 2.96 -9.37 -2.33
C ILE A 80 2.66 -9.39 -3.82
N LYS A 81 2.35 -10.56 -4.40
CA LYS A 81 1.97 -10.66 -5.82
C LYS A 81 0.69 -9.89 -6.09
N GLU A 82 -0.35 -10.15 -5.29
CA GLU A 82 -1.64 -9.46 -5.39
C GLU A 82 -1.49 -7.94 -5.20
N ALA A 83 -0.66 -7.52 -4.24
CA ALA A 83 -0.35 -6.11 -4.03
C ALA A 83 0.30 -5.47 -5.25
N VAL A 84 1.34 -6.09 -5.84
CA VAL A 84 2.02 -5.54 -7.01
C VAL A 84 1.10 -5.48 -8.23
N GLU A 85 0.27 -6.50 -8.44
CA GLU A 85 -0.75 -6.51 -9.49
C GLU A 85 -1.78 -5.38 -9.31
N TRP A 86 -2.26 -5.18 -8.09
CA TRP A 86 -3.17 -4.10 -7.74
C TRP A 86 -2.51 -2.73 -7.93
N MET A 87 -1.27 -2.57 -7.50
CA MET A 87 -0.54 -1.31 -7.65
C MET A 87 -0.34 -0.93 -9.12
N ASN A 88 0.02 -1.90 -9.95
CA ASN A 88 0.21 -1.70 -11.39
C ASN A 88 -1.12 -1.40 -12.10
N SER A 89 -2.20 -2.05 -11.70
CA SER A 89 -3.54 -1.82 -12.23
C SER A 89 -4.08 -0.42 -11.89
N ASN A 90 -3.67 0.15 -10.76
CA ASN A 90 -4.07 1.50 -10.34
C ASN A 90 -3.07 2.60 -10.74
N PHE A 91 -1.92 2.24 -11.33
CA PHE A 91 -0.79 3.14 -11.53
C PHE A 91 -1.17 4.43 -12.28
N GLU A 92 -1.77 4.30 -13.47
CA GLU A 92 -2.14 5.45 -14.31
C GLU A 92 -3.27 6.27 -13.69
N CYS A 93 -4.20 5.64 -12.98
CA CYS A 93 -5.27 6.35 -12.28
C CYS A 93 -4.69 7.26 -11.20
N VAL A 94 -3.84 6.69 -10.33
CA VAL A 94 -3.20 7.43 -9.24
C VAL A 94 -2.30 8.54 -9.78
N LYS A 95 -1.49 8.26 -10.80
CA LYS A 95 -0.57 9.23 -11.41
C LYS A 95 -1.27 10.49 -11.93
N ASN A 96 -2.50 10.34 -12.43
CA ASN A 96 -3.28 11.43 -13.02
C ASN A 96 -4.29 12.06 -12.06
N MET A 97 -4.24 11.72 -10.76
CA MET A 97 -5.06 12.40 -9.76
C MET A 97 -4.66 13.88 -9.68
N ASN A 98 -5.62 14.79 -9.87
CA ASN A 98 -5.39 16.22 -9.74
C ASN A 98 -5.02 16.56 -8.29
N ILE A 99 -3.87 17.20 -8.13
CA ILE A 99 -3.43 17.78 -6.87
C ILE A 99 -3.57 19.29 -6.99
N ASP A 100 -4.54 19.85 -6.27
CA ASP A 100 -4.78 21.29 -6.18
C ASP A 100 -3.65 22.04 -5.44
#